data_AF-A0A1I6B167-F1
#
_entry.id   AF-A0A1I6B167-F1
#
_cell.length_a   1.000
_cell.length_b   1.000
_cell.length_c   1.000
_cell.angle_alpha   90.00
_cell.angle_beta   90.00
_cell.angle_gamma   90.00
#
_symmetry.space_group_name_H-M   'P 1'
#
loop_
_entity.id
_entity.type
_entity.pdbx_description
1 polymer ?
#
loop_
_entity_poly.entity_id
_entity_poly.type
_entity_poly.pdbx_seq_one_letter_code
_entity_poly.pdbx_strand_id
1 'polypeptide(L)'
;MTYLTIKTLHLLAAIAFIGTLFFQVLILAPASRRLAPAVREAIGPVLGQQARHVIHFVALVLYGAGLTLAWPYRTLLANPLSSTFTILLSLKILLAFLIIGHYVALIFLRRGRHIGERGMHWLNVSLLVHAVLLVVCAKSMFVL
;
A
#
# COMPACT_ATOMS: atom_id res chain seq x y z
N MET A 1 7.28 13.90 -22.07
CA MET A 1 8.27 13.60 -21.01
C MET A 1 7.65 13.55 -19.62
N THR A 2 6.86 14.55 -19.21
CA THR A 2 6.21 14.62 -17.89
C THR A 2 5.38 13.38 -17.52
N TYR A 3 4.55 12.86 -18.44
CA TYR A 3 3.76 11.65 -18.19
C TYR A 3 4.63 10.43 -17.86
N LEU A 4 5.72 10.22 -18.61
CA LEU A 4 6.65 9.13 -18.37
C LEU A 4 7.34 9.29 -17.01
N THR A 5 7.79 10.50 -16.67
CA THR A 5 8.40 10.81 -15.37
C THR A 5 7.46 10.50 -14.23
N ILE A 6 6.19 10.93 -14.30
CA ILE A 6 5.18 10.65 -13.27
C ILE A 6 4.91 9.15 -13.16
N LYS A 7 4.81 8.45 -14.30
CA LYS A 7 4.62 6.99 -14.32
C LYS A 7 5.79 6.25 -13.67
N THR A 8 7.03 6.65 -13.97
CA THR A 8 8.23 6.09 -13.34
C THR A 8 8.25 6.39 -11.83
N LEU A 9 7.94 7.62 -11.43
CA LEU A 9 7.87 8.01 -10.02
C LEU A 9 6.82 7.19 -9.26
N HIS A 10 5.63 7.01 -9.84
CA HIS A 10 4.56 6.19 -9.27
C HIS A 10 5.02 4.74 -9.10
N LEU A 11 5.73 4.17 -10.09
CA LEU A 11 6.24 2.81 -10.02
C LEU A 11 7.32 2.66 -8.94
N LEU A 12 8.27 3.59 -8.85
CA LEU A 12 9.30 3.59 -7.80
C LEU A 12 8.69 3.69 -6.40
N ALA A 13 7.69 4.56 -6.23
CA ALA A 13 6.94 4.67 -4.98
C ALA A 13 6.17 3.37 -4.67
N ALA A 14 5.57 2.72 -5.68
CA ALA A 14 4.88 1.45 -5.50
C ALA A 14 5.85 0.35 -5.05
N ILE A 15 7.04 0.27 -5.65
CA ILE A 15 8.09 -0.68 -5.27
C ILE A 15 8.51 -0.45 -3.82
N ALA A 16 8.77 0.80 -3.41
CA ALA A 16 9.15 1.12 -2.05
C ALA A 16 8.04 0.77 -1.03
N PHE A 17 6.78 1.07 -1.36
CA PHE A 17 5.62 0.78 -0.51
C PHE A 17 5.43 -0.73 -0.33
N ILE A 18 5.36 -1.46 -1.44
CA ILE A 18 5.15 -2.92 -1.45
C ILE A 18 6.35 -3.61 -0.81
N GLY A 19 7.57 -3.21 -1.14
CA GLY A 19 8.79 -3.77 -0.57
C GLY A 19 8.87 -3.62 0.95
N THR A 20 8.43 -2.47 1.47
CA THR A 20 8.38 -2.23 2.92
C THR A 20 7.34 -3.13 3.59
N LEU A 21 6.14 -3.26 3.03
CA LEU A 21 5.10 -4.16 3.56
C LEU A 21 5.51 -5.63 3.45
N PHE A 22 6.13 -6.03 2.34
CA PHE A 22 6.65 -7.37 2.11
C PHE A 22 7.70 -7.71 3.17
N PHE A 23 8.69 -6.83 3.37
CA PHE A 23 9.70 -7.00 4.41
C PHE A 23 9.08 -7.12 5.80
N GLN A 24 8.13 -6.25 6.14
CA GLN A 24 7.48 -6.29 7.47
C GLN A 24 6.72 -7.60 7.71
N VAL A 25 5.92 -8.03 6.75
CA VAL A 25 5.01 -9.17 6.91
C VAL A 25 5.74 -10.50 6.80
N LEU A 26 6.61 -10.67 5.80
CA LEU A 26 7.20 -11.97 5.48
C LEU A 26 8.56 -12.19 6.13
N ILE A 27 9.29 -11.14 6.47
CA ILE A 27 10.64 -11.25 7.04
C ILE A 27 10.62 -10.84 8.51
N LEU A 28 10.28 -9.59 8.79
CA LEU A 28 10.41 -9.01 10.12
C LEU A 28 9.46 -9.69 11.13
N ALA A 29 8.18 -9.88 10.79
CA ALA A 29 7.23 -10.48 11.72
C ALA A 29 7.60 -11.93 12.13
N PRO A 30 7.93 -12.85 11.19
CA PRO A 30 8.40 -14.19 11.57
C PRO A 30 9.75 -14.18 12.30
N ALA A 31 10.70 -13.34 11.88
CA ALA A 31 12.00 -13.23 12.56
C ALA A 31 11.84 -12.73 14.00
N SER A 32 11.01 -11.71 14.21
CA SER A 32 10.76 -11.11 15.53
C SER A 32 10.10 -12.09 16.51
N ARG A 33 9.34 -13.06 16.02
CA ARG A 33 8.74 -14.13 16.87
C ARG A 33 9.78 -15.09 17.44
N ARG A 34 10.96 -15.20 16.81
CA ARG A 34 12.07 -16.07 17.26
C ARG A 34 13.02 -15.35 18.23
N LEU A 35 12.90 -14.04 18.38
CA LEU A 35 13.72 -13.24 19.28
C LEU A 35 13.23 -13.35 20.72
N ALA A 36 14.16 -13.21 21.67
CA ALA A 36 13.82 -13.09 23.08
C ALA A 36 12.89 -11.87 23.30
N PRO A 37 11.90 -11.95 24.23
CA PRO A 37 10.93 -10.88 24.45
C PRO A 37 11.57 -9.51 24.69
N ALA A 38 12.63 -9.44 25.50
CA ALA A 38 13.36 -8.19 25.79
C ALA A 38 13.96 -7.53 24.54
N VAL A 39 14.49 -8.32 23.60
CA VAL A 39 15.04 -7.81 22.34
C VAL A 39 13.92 -7.31 21.42
N ARG A 40 12.80 -8.06 21.36
CA ARG A 40 11.63 -7.67 20.57
C ARG A 40 11.02 -6.36 21.06
N GLU A 41 10.93 -6.16 22.37
CA GLU A 41 10.40 -4.94 22.98
C GLU A 41 11.31 -3.73 22.77
N ALA A 42 12.63 -3.94 22.76
CA ALA A 42 13.59 -2.87 22.48
C ALA A 42 13.59 -2.42 21.00
N ILE A 43 13.55 -3.38 20.06
CA ILE A 43 13.74 -3.10 18.63
C ILE A 43 12.41 -2.82 17.90
N GLY A 44 11.32 -3.46 18.32
CA GLY A 44 10.02 -3.39 17.66
C GLY A 44 9.46 -1.96 17.47
N PRO A 45 9.46 -1.10 18.51
CA PRO A 45 9.00 0.28 18.39
C PRO A 45 9.83 1.11 17.40
N VAL A 46 11.15 0.95 17.43
CA VAL A 46 12.10 1.70 16.60
C VAL A 46 11.93 1.33 15.12
N LEU A 47 11.97 0.03 14.80
CA LEU A 47 11.75 -0.43 13.43
C LEU A 47 10.35 -0.07 12.93
N GLY A 48 9.34 -0.22 13.79
CA GLY A 48 7.97 0.15 13.46
C GLY A 48 7.83 1.64 13.15
N GLN A 49 8.51 2.52 13.90
CA GLN A 49 8.47 3.96 13.66
C GLN A 49 9.19 4.34 12.37
N GLN A 50 10.37 3.78 12.13
CA GLN A 50 11.11 4.03 10.89
C GLN A 50 10.30 3.59 9.67
N ALA A 51 9.75 2.39 9.71
CA ALA A 51 8.99 1.86 8.59
C ALA A 51 7.71 2.67 8.33
N ARG A 52 7.06 3.22 9.36
CA ARG A 52 5.93 4.16 9.19
C ARG A 52 6.35 5.47 8.55
N HIS A 53 7.49 6.04 8.92
CA HIS A 53 7.98 7.27 8.29
C HIS A 53 8.22 7.06 6.79
N VAL A 54 8.87 5.96 6.43
CA VAL A 54 9.08 5.59 5.03
C VAL A 54 7.74 5.42 4.30
N ILE A 55 6.80 4.65 4.89
CA ILE A 55 5.48 4.43 4.27
C ILE A 55 4.70 5.74 4.08
N HIS A 56 4.69 6.66 5.05
CA HIS A 56 3.95 7.93 4.91
C HIS A 56 4.46 8.74 3.72
N PHE A 57 5.78 8.94 3.63
CA PHE A 57 6.38 9.72 2.56
C PHE A 57 6.15 9.06 1.20
N VAL A 58 6.39 7.75 1.11
CA VAL A 58 6.20 6.97 -0.11
C VAL A 58 4.73 6.96 -0.53
N ALA A 59 3.79 6.82 0.42
CA ALA A 59 2.36 6.87 0.13
C ALA A 59 1.95 8.22 -0.45
N LEU A 60 2.44 9.33 0.09
CA LEU A 60 2.14 10.66 -0.43
C LEU A 60 2.56 10.80 -1.90
N VAL A 61 3.78 10.35 -2.23
CA VAL A 61 4.28 10.33 -3.62
C VAL A 61 3.44 9.37 -4.49
N LEU A 62 3.14 8.17 -3.98
CA LEU A 62 2.39 7.14 -4.70
C LEU A 62 0.98 7.62 -5.07
N TYR A 63 0.23 8.15 -4.10
CA TYR A 63 -1.13 8.64 -4.30
C TYR A 63 -1.15 9.93 -5.11
N GLY A 64 -0.21 10.86 -4.87
CA GLY A 64 -0.08 12.08 -5.66
C GLY A 64 0.14 11.77 -7.14
N ALA A 65 1.14 10.94 -7.45
CA ALA A 65 1.41 10.52 -8.83
C ALA A 65 0.25 9.70 -9.42
N GLY A 66 -0.39 8.84 -8.62
CA GLY A 66 -1.55 8.05 -9.04
C GLY A 66 -2.74 8.91 -9.45
N LEU A 67 -3.05 9.94 -8.66
CA LEU A 67 -4.11 10.92 -8.97
C LEU A 67 -3.80 11.68 -10.25
N THR A 68 -2.56 12.15 -10.43
CA THR A 68 -2.16 12.84 -11.67
C THR A 68 -2.28 11.93 -12.89
N LEU A 69 -1.93 10.64 -12.77
CA LEU A 69 -2.07 9.66 -13.86
C LEU A 69 -3.53 9.31 -14.17
N ALA A 70 -4.40 9.30 -13.16
CA ALA A 70 -5.83 8.99 -13.32
C ALA A 70 -6.64 10.16 -13.89
N TRP A 71 -6.19 11.41 -13.70
CA TRP A 71 -6.93 12.62 -14.07
C TRP A 71 -7.41 12.67 -15.54
N PRO A 72 -6.60 12.29 -16.55
CA PRO A 72 -7.04 12.29 -17.94
C PRO A 72 -8.17 11.28 -18.22
N TYR A 73 -8.30 10.22 -17.39
CA TYR A 73 -9.26 9.13 -17.56
C TYR A 73 -10.60 9.39 -16.85
N ARG A 74 -10.83 10.59 -16.30
CA ARG A 74 -12.05 10.94 -15.55
C ARG A 74 -13.35 10.72 -16.33
N THR A 75 -13.33 10.96 -17.64
CA THR A 75 -14.49 10.79 -18.52
C THR A 75 -14.79 9.31 -18.78
N LEU A 76 -13.74 8.49 -18.88
CA LEU A 76 -13.85 7.03 -19.02
C LEU A 76 -14.35 6.38 -17.72
N LEU A 77 -14.00 6.97 -16.57
CA LEU A 77 -14.49 6.54 -15.25
C LEU A 77 -15.98 6.83 -15.02
N ALA A 78 -16.62 7.66 -15.85
CA ALA A 78 -18.07 7.87 -15.78
C ALA A 78 -18.86 6.63 -16.23
N ASN A 79 -18.26 5.77 -17.05
CA ASN A 79 -18.84 4.49 -17.48
C ASN A 79 -17.86 3.33 -17.14
N PRO A 80 -17.71 2.99 -15.86
CA PRO A 80 -16.63 2.11 -15.39
C PRO A 80 -16.71 0.69 -15.95
N LEU A 81 -17.90 0.23 -16.34
CA LEU A 81 -18.15 -1.12 -16.86
C LEU A 81 -18.14 -1.20 -18.40
N SER A 82 -17.76 -0.13 -19.09
CA SER A 82 -17.80 -0.07 -20.56
C SER A 82 -16.72 -0.90 -21.26
N SER A 83 -15.58 -1.15 -20.60
CA SER A 83 -14.46 -1.89 -21.18
C SER A 83 -13.64 -2.59 -20.09
N THR A 84 -12.87 -3.62 -20.46
CA THR A 84 -11.90 -4.29 -19.57
C THR A 84 -10.92 -3.28 -18.97
N PHE A 85 -10.46 -2.31 -19.76
CA PHE A 85 -9.56 -1.24 -19.30
C PHE A 85 -10.19 -0.40 -18.19
N THR A 86 -11.43 0.06 -18.36
CA THR A 86 -12.11 0.89 -17.35
C THR A 86 -12.45 0.09 -16.11
N ILE A 87 -12.82 -1.20 -16.25
CA ILE A 87 -13.07 -2.09 -15.12
C ILE A 87 -11.81 -2.23 -14.27
N LEU A 88 -10.67 -2.54 -14.89
CA LEU A 88 -9.40 -2.68 -14.20
C LEU A 88 -8.92 -1.36 -13.59
N LEU A 89 -9.13 -0.23 -14.27
CA LEU A 89 -8.81 1.09 -13.74
C LEU A 89 -9.65 1.42 -12.50
N SER A 90 -10.97 1.19 -12.56
CA SER A 90 -11.88 1.38 -11.43
C SER A 90 -11.55 0.46 -10.26
N LEU A 91 -11.22 -0.81 -10.53
CA LEU A 91 -10.79 -1.76 -9.51
C LEU A 91 -9.48 -1.30 -8.85
N LYS A 92 -8.53 -0.80 -9.64
CA LYS A 92 -7.26 -0.26 -9.14
C LYS A 92 -7.49 0.97 -8.24
N ILE A 93 -8.42 1.85 -8.60
CA ILE A 93 -8.79 2.99 -7.77
C ILE A 93 -9.49 2.54 -6.48
N LEU A 94 -10.42 1.59 -6.56
CA LEU A 94 -11.10 1.03 -5.39
C LEU A 94 -10.11 0.39 -4.41
N LEU A 95 -9.19 -0.44 -4.90
CA LEU A 95 -8.12 -1.03 -4.09
C LEU A 95 -7.25 0.04 -3.44
N ALA A 96 -6.93 1.12 -4.17
CA ALA A 96 -6.17 2.23 -3.63
C ALA A 96 -6.91 2.93 -2.47
N PHE A 97 -8.23 3.13 -2.57
CA PHE A 97 -9.05 3.63 -1.46
C PHE A 97 -9.10 2.68 -0.27
N LEU A 98 -9.22 1.37 -0.50
CA LEU A 98 -9.19 0.36 0.56
C LEU A 98 -7.86 0.39 1.33
N ILE A 99 -6.74 0.60 0.65
CA ILE A 99 -5.43 0.77 1.28
C ILE A 99 -5.39 2.02 2.15
N ILE A 100 -5.92 3.16 1.69
CA ILE A 100 -6.03 4.38 2.53
C ILE A 100 -6.90 4.08 3.75
N GLY A 101 -8.05 3.44 3.58
CA GLY A 101 -8.95 3.09 4.67
C GLY A 101 -8.26 2.23 5.73
N HIS A 102 -7.55 1.18 5.33
CA HIS A 102 -6.76 0.35 6.23
C HIS A 102 -5.66 1.14 6.92
N TYR A 103 -4.99 2.03 6.20
CA TYR A 103 -3.92 2.86 6.74
C TYR A 103 -4.43 3.85 7.81
N VAL A 104 -5.54 4.51 7.53
CA VAL A 104 -6.20 5.41 8.46
C VAL A 104 -6.68 4.64 9.70
N ALA A 105 -7.30 3.47 9.50
CA ALA A 105 -7.67 2.58 10.60
C ALA A 105 -6.46 2.21 11.46
N LEU A 106 -5.29 1.94 10.87
CA LEU A 106 -4.06 1.66 11.61
C LEU A 106 -3.68 2.80 12.56
N ILE A 107 -3.76 4.05 12.07
CA ILE A 107 -3.43 5.25 12.86
C ILE A 107 -4.43 5.41 14.01
N PHE A 108 -5.73 5.31 13.74
CA PHE A 108 -6.77 5.45 14.76
C PHE A 108 -6.69 4.37 15.85
N LEU A 109 -6.57 3.10 15.46
CA LEU A 109 -6.60 1.99 16.42
C LEU A 109 -5.33 1.93 17.26
N ARG A 110 -4.20 2.49 16.80
CA ARG A 110 -3.00 2.70 17.62
C ARG A 110 -3.13 3.86 18.61
N ARG A 111 -3.72 4.99 18.20
CA ARG A 111 -3.96 6.12 19.12
C ARG A 111 -4.83 5.71 20.31
N GLY A 112 -5.83 4.86 20.07
CA GLY A 112 -6.70 4.33 21.12
C GLY A 112 -6.14 3.18 21.95
N ARG A 113 -4.92 2.68 21.70
CA ARG A 113 -4.38 1.42 22.30
C ARG A 113 -5.32 0.19 22.16
N HIS A 114 -6.27 0.23 21.23
CA HIS A 114 -7.37 -0.73 21.14
C HIS A 114 -7.03 -2.02 20.38
N ILE A 115 -5.81 -2.17 19.84
CA ILE A 115 -5.38 -3.35 19.09
C ILE A 115 -4.09 -3.95 19.68
N GLY A 116 -4.11 -5.26 19.93
CA GLY A 116 -2.92 -6.05 20.21
C GLY A 116 -2.11 -6.41 18.95
N GLU A 117 -0.88 -6.87 19.12
CA GLU A 117 0.08 -7.15 18.05
C GLU A 117 -0.47 -8.02 16.89
N ARG A 118 -1.39 -8.96 17.20
CA ARG A 118 -2.03 -9.84 16.21
C ARG A 118 -2.91 -9.07 15.22
N GLY A 119 -3.73 -8.12 15.69
CA GLY A 119 -4.59 -7.33 14.81
C GLY A 119 -3.78 -6.43 13.88
N MET A 120 -2.67 -5.89 14.39
CA MET A 120 -1.72 -5.09 13.61
C MET A 120 -1.08 -5.90 12.48
N HIS A 121 -0.71 -7.15 12.76
CA HIS A 121 -0.15 -8.05 11.77
C HIS A 121 -1.16 -8.37 10.65
N TRP A 122 -2.40 -8.70 10.99
CA TRP A 122 -3.44 -8.98 9.99
C TRP A 122 -3.75 -7.76 9.11
N LEU A 123 -3.71 -6.55 9.67
CA LEU A 123 -3.88 -5.33 8.89
C LEU A 123 -2.75 -5.13 7.87
N ASN A 124 -1.50 -5.37 8.27
CA ASN A 124 -0.35 -5.31 7.38
C ASN A 124 -0.40 -6.39 6.28
N VAL A 125 -0.88 -7.60 6.62
CA VAL A 125 -1.11 -8.67 5.63
C VAL A 125 -2.19 -8.24 4.64
N SER A 126 -3.32 -7.69 5.11
CA SER A 126 -4.38 -7.18 4.24
C SER A 126 -3.84 -6.10 3.29
N LEU A 127 -3.06 -5.14 3.81
CA LEU A 127 -2.41 -4.11 3.01
C LEU A 127 -1.50 -4.71 1.92
N LEU A 128 -0.71 -5.72 2.27
CA LEU A 128 0.15 -6.43 1.31
C LEU A 128 -0.68 -7.12 0.21
N VAL A 129 -1.77 -7.81 0.58
CA VAL A 129 -2.67 -8.47 -0.38
C VAL A 129 -3.28 -7.46 -1.34
N HIS A 130 -3.83 -6.35 -0.84
CA HIS A 130 -4.37 -5.29 -1.69
C HIS A 130 -3.31 -4.69 -2.63
N ALA A 131 -2.08 -4.52 -2.12
CA ALA A 131 -0.98 -3.98 -2.92
C ALA A 131 -0.50 -4.96 -4.01
N VAL A 132 -0.54 -6.27 -3.75
CA VAL A 132 -0.28 -7.30 -4.78
C VAL A 132 -1.39 -7.31 -5.83
N LEU A 133 -2.66 -7.25 -5.41
CA LEU A 133 -3.79 -7.15 -6.34
C LEU A 133 -3.70 -5.90 -7.23
N LEU A 134 -3.21 -4.76 -6.71
CA LEU A 134 -2.93 -3.57 -7.50
C LEU A 134 -1.91 -3.81 -8.61
N VAL A 135 -0.84 -4.55 -8.32
CA VAL A 135 0.21 -4.88 -9.31
C VAL A 135 -0.36 -5.79 -10.39
N VAL A 136 -1.13 -6.81 -10.01
CA VAL A 136 -1.81 -7.71 -10.95
C VAL A 136 -2.74 -6.91 -11.86
N CYS A 137 -3.62 -6.08 -11.30
CA CYS A 137 -4.50 -5.21 -12.09
C CYS A 137 -3.72 -4.32 -13.04
N ALA A 138 -2.65 -3.67 -12.55
CA ALA A 138 -1.84 -2.79 -13.38
C ALA A 138 -1.17 -3.51 -14.56
N LYS A 139 -0.76 -4.77 -14.38
CA LYS A 139 -0.18 -5.56 -15.46
C LYS A 139 -1.24 -6.05 -16.44
N SER A 140 -2.39 -6.51 -15.93
CA SER A 140 -3.52 -6.98 -16.74
C SER A 140 -4.05 -5.91 -17.70
N MET A 141 -4.02 -4.62 -17.32
CA MET A 141 -4.47 -3.50 -18.18
C MET A 141 -3.73 -3.38 -19.52
N PHE A 142 -2.54 -3.99 -19.65
CA PHE A 142 -1.74 -3.95 -20.88
C PHE A 142 -1.72 -5.30 -21.62
N VAL A 143 -2.34 -6.33 -21.05
CA VAL A 143 -2.32 -7.71 -21.57
C VAL A 143 -3.70 -8.15 -22.03
N LEU A 144 -4.76 -7.68 -21.36
CA LEU A 144 -6.17 -7.92 -21.66
C LEU A 144 -6.80 -6.71 -22.35
#